data_AF-A0A3B8XG54-F1
#
_entry.id   AF-A0A3B8XG54-F1
#
_cell.length_a   1.000
_cell.length_b   1.000
_cell.length_c   1.000
_cell.angle_alpha   90.00
_cell.angle_beta   90.00
_cell.angle_gamma   90.00
#
_symmetry.space_group_name_H-M   'P 1'
#
loop_
_entity.id
_entity.type
_entity.pdbx_description
1 polymer ?
#
loop_
_entity_poly.entity_id
_entity_poly.type
_entity_poly.pdbx_seq_one_letter_code
_entity_poly.pdbx_strand_id
1 'polypeptide(L)' 'MLEPFEQVENSFTRSKPGTGLGLALSRAMIEAHGGRLWLESELGVGTRAHALLPPERIVSRRSELAATA' A
#
# COMPACT_ATOMS: atom_id res chain seq x y z
N MET A 1 8.40 19.08 -7.56
CA MET A 1 7.13 19.07 -6.80
C MET A 1 6.45 17.74 -7.10
N LEU A 2 6.02 17.01 -6.07
CA LEU A 2 5.25 15.77 -6.22
C LEU A 2 3.77 16.14 -6.14
N GLU A 3 3.01 15.87 -7.20
CA GLU A 3 1.58 16.20 -7.27
C GLU A 3 0.75 15.12 -6.54
N PRO A 4 -0.26 15.51 -5.75
CA PRO A 4 -1.19 14.57 -5.12
C PRO A 4 -2.02 13.79 -6.14
N PHE A 5 -2.55 12.65 -5.70
CA PHE A 5 -3.40 11.78 -6.50
C PHE A 5 -4.71 12.47 -6.91
N GLU A 6 -5.02 12.48 -8.21
CA GLU A 6 -6.34 12.86 -8.73
C GLU A 6 -7.17 11.62 -9.08
N GLN A 7 -8.40 11.56 -8.57
CA GLN A 7 -9.33 10.49 -8.85
C GLN A 7 -10.02 10.73 -10.19
N VAL A 8 -9.61 9.99 -11.23
CA VAL A 8 -10.34 9.96 -12.51
C VAL A 8 -11.64 9.16 -12.29
N GLU A 9 -12.78 9.85 -12.28
CA GLU A 9 -14.09 9.21 -12.16
C GLU A 9 -14.41 8.39 -13.42
N ASN A 10 -14.18 7.08 -13.36
CA ASN A 10 -14.81 6.16 -14.30
C ASN A 10 -16.23 5.86 -13.82
N SER A 11 -17.21 6.14 -14.69
CA SER A 11 -18.66 6.05 -14.48
C SER A 11 -19.19 4.64 -14.15
N PHE A 12 -18.32 3.65 -13.93
CA PHE A 12 -18.64 2.23 -13.77
C PHE A 12 -18.52 1.69 -12.34
N THR A 13 -18.06 2.46 -11.35
CA THR A 13 -17.81 1.93 -9.99
C THR A 13 -18.85 2.42 -8.99
N ARG A 14 -20.08 1.89 -9.09
CA ARG A 14 -21.13 2.09 -8.08
C ARG A 14 -21.20 0.88 -7.13
N SER A 15 -20.43 0.91 -6.05
CA SER A 15 -20.74 0.23 -4.78
C SER A 15 -19.73 0.66 -3.71
N LYS A 16 -20.11 1.70 -2.93
CA LYS A 16 -19.33 2.37 -1.87
C LYS A 16 -18.10 3.15 -2.36
N PRO A 17 -18.19 4.48 -2.57
CA PRO A 17 -17.04 5.29 -2.94
C PRO A 17 -16.10 5.39 -1.73
N GLY A 18 -15.05 4.58 -1.72
CA GLY A 18 -13.84 4.95 -0.98
C GLY A 18 -13.28 6.21 -1.62
N THR A 19 -12.62 7.06 -0.84
CA THR A 19 -12.05 8.36 -1.30
C THR A 19 -10.94 8.24 -2.35
N GLY A 20 -10.67 7.05 -2.88
CA GLY A 20 -9.52 6.78 -3.76
C GLY A 20 -8.15 6.89 -3.06
N LEU A 21 -8.10 7.35 -1.81
CA LEU A 21 -6.86 7.66 -1.10
C LEU A 21 -6.06 6.42 -0.66
N GLY A 22 -6.68 5.24 -0.62
CA GLY A 22 -6.04 4.04 -0.05
C GLY A 22 -4.72 3.68 -0.72
N LEU A 23 -4.65 3.75 -2.05
CA LEU A 23 -3.43 3.41 -2.79
C LEU A 23 -2.37 4.52 -2.67
N ALA A 24 -2.78 5.78 -2.72
CA ALA A 24 -1.89 6.92 -2.54
C ALA A 24 -1.25 6.91 -1.13
N LEU A 25 -2.05 6.65 -0.10
CA LEU A 25 -1.58 6.52 1.27
C LEU A 25 -0.66 5.32 1.44
N SER A 26 -1.04 4.16 0.89
CA SER A 26 -0.20 2.95 0.93
C SER A 26 1.16 3.19 0.27
N ARG A 27 1.18 3.86 -0.88
CA ARG A 27 2.41 4.24 -1.58
C ARG A 27 3.26 5.17 -0.73
N ALA A 28 2.68 6.24 -0.20
CA ALA A 28 3.39 7.19 0.65
C ALA A 28 3.98 6.53 1.90
N MET A 29 3.24 5.63 2.55
CA MET A 29 3.74 4.87 3.70
C MET A 29 4.91 3.98 3.30
N ILE A 30 4.79 3.18 2.24
CA ILE A 30 5.84 2.27 1.80
C ILE A 30 7.10 3.04 1.39
N GLU A 31 6.96 4.13 0.62
CA GLU A 31 8.07 4.99 0.20
C GLU A 31 8.75 5.66 1.41
N ALA A 32 7.99 6.14 2.40
CA ALA A 32 8.53 6.69 3.63
C ALA A 32 9.35 5.67 4.46
N HIS A 33 9.06 4.37 4.30
CA HIS A 33 9.83 3.29 4.92
C HIS A 33 11.05 2.86 4.09
N GLY A 34 11.32 3.49 2.94
CA GLY A 34 12.38 3.13 2.00
C GLY A 34 12.01 1.95 1.07
N GLY A 35 10.73 1.61 1.01
CA GLY A 35 10.21 0.52 0.20
C GLY A 35 9.73 0.96 -1.19
N ARG A 36 9.07 0.03 -1.88
CA ARG A 36 8.48 0.26 -3.22
C ARG A 36 7.11 -0.39 -3.32
N LEU A 37 6.15 0.32 -3.93
CA LEU A 37 4.82 -0.20 -4.30
C LEU A 37 4.65 -0.13 -5.83
N TRP A 38 4.18 -1.21 -6.46
CA TRP A 38 3.82 -1.21 -7.88
C TRP A 38 2.66 -2.15 -8.17
N LEU A 39 2.05 -1.97 -9.34
CA LEU A 39 0.91 -2.76 -9.80
C LEU A 39 1.24 -3.46 -11.12
N GLU A 40 0.78 -4.70 -11.25
CA GLU A 40 0.75 -5.45 -12.50
C GLU A 40 -0.71 -5.76 -12.81
N SER A 41 -1.20 -5.41 -14.00
CA SER A 41 -2.59 -5.61 -14.37
C SER A 41 -2.69 -6.14 -15.79
N GLU A 42 -3.58 -7.10 -15.99
CA GLU A 42 -3.93 -7.65 -17.29
C GLU A 42 -5.45 -7.69 -17.44
N LEU A 43 -5.96 -7.15 -18.55
CA LEU A 43 -7.39 -7.05 -18.83
C LEU A 43 -8.02 -8.45 -18.88
N GLY A 44 -9.10 -8.66 -18.14
CA GLY A 44 -9.77 -9.96 -18.07
C GLY A 44 -9.11 -10.97 -17.12
N VAL A 45 -7.91 -10.69 -16.60
CA VAL A 45 -7.21 -11.52 -15.61
C VAL A 45 -7.28 -10.90 -14.22
N GLY A 46 -7.01 -9.59 -14.12
CA GLY A 46 -7.09 -8.84 -12.87
C GLY A 46 -5.83 -8.01 -12.59
N THR A 47 -5.70 -7.57 -11.34
CA THR A 47 -4.61 -6.69 -10.88
C THR A 47 -3.93 -7.29 -9.66
N ARG A 48 -2.60 -7.33 -9.68
CA ARG A 48 -1.74 -7.69 -8.55
C ARG A 48 -1.02 -6.44 -8.04
N ALA A 49 -1.11 -6.21 -6.73
CA ALA A 49 -0.35 -5.16 -6.06
C ALA A 49 0.85 -5.78 -5.33
N HIS A 50 2.02 -5.18 -5.52
CA HIS A 50 3.27 -5.62 -4.91
C HIS A 50 3.81 -4.53 -4.00
N ALA A 51 4.20 -4.91 -2.79
CA ALA A 51 4.86 -4.06 -1.81
C ALA A 51 6.17 -4.71 -1.35
N LEU A 52 7.26 -3.96 -1.47
CA LEU A 52 8.58 -4.37 -1.00
C LEU A 52 9.02 -3.40 0.10
N LEU A 53 9.49 -3.93 1.24
CA LEU A 53 10.10 -3.16 2.31
C LEU A 53 11.56 -3.62 2.51
N PRO A 54 12.47 -2.71 2.93
CA PRO A 54 13.82 -3.09 3.31
C PRO A 54 13.84 -4.08 4.49
N PRO A 55 14.81 -5.02 4.54
CA PRO A 55 14.91 -6.01 5.61
C PRO A 55 14.95 -5.41 7.03
N GLU A 56 15.47 -4.19 7.17
CA GLU A 56 15.60 -3.48 8.45
C GLU A 56 14.24 -3.06 9.03
N ARG A 57 13.15 -3.13 8.23
CA ARG A 57 11.78 -2.86 8.68
C ARG A 57 11.08 -4.06 9.30
N ILE A 58 11.75 -5.22 9.39
CA ILE A 58 11.20 -6.42 10.02
C ILE A 58 11.40 -6.35 11.53
N VAL A 59 10.32 -6.12 12.28
CA VAL A 59 10.34 -6.20 13.74
C VAL A 59 10.16 -7.66 14.18
N SER A 60 11.18 -8.25 14.81
CA SER A 60 11.10 -9.58 15.39
C SER A 60 10.28 -9.53 16.70
N ARG A 61 9.14 -10.23 16.75
CA ARG A 61 8.27 -10.35 17.93
C ARG A 61 8.89 -11.26 19.02
N ARG A 62 10.10 -10.94 19.48
CA ARG A 62 10.82 -11.71 20.53
C ARG A 62 10.98 -10.97 21.86
N SER A 63 10.56 -9.70 21.97
CA SER A 63 10.80 -8.89 23.18
C SER A 63 9.65 -8.84 24.20
N GLU A 64 8.45 -9.38 23.91
CA GLU A 64 7.31 -9.31 24.85
C GLU A 64 7.20 -10.51 25.80
N LEU A 65 7.85 -11.64 25.52
CA LEU A 65 7.77 -12.84 26.37
C LEU A 65 8.77 -12.87 27.54
N ALA A 66 9.73 -11.93 27.59
CA ALA A 66 10.76 -11.90 28.63
C ALA A 66 10.42 -11.02 29.84
N ALA A 67 9.28 -10.32 29.84
CA ALA A 67 8.92 -9.37 30.90
C ALA A 67 7.91 -9.93 31.94
N THR A 68 7.57 -11.22 31.88
CA THR A 68 6.59 -11.87 32.78
C THR A 68 7.11 -13.19 33.38
N ALA A 69 8.41 -13.29 33.65
CA ALA A 69 9.00 -14.40 34.42
C ALA A 69 9.97 -13.83 35.46
#